data_AF-A0A7D5RZN9-F1
#
_entry.id   AF-A0A7D5RZN9-F1
#
_cell.length_a   1.000
_cell.length_b   1.000
_cell.length_c   1.000
_cell.angle_alpha   90.00
_cell.angle_beta   90.00
_cell.angle_gamma   90.00
#
_symmetry.space_group_name_H-M   'P 1'
#
loop_
_entity.id
_entity.type
_entity.pdbx_description
1 polymer ?
#
loop_
_entity_poly.entity_id
_entity_poly.type
_entity_poly.pdbx_seq_one_letter_code
_entity_poly.pdbx_strand_id
1 'polypeptide(L)'
;MAWAAETAEHATAHAAESGSLVTAPEFWVAIGLALFVFFVGKRAYNLVGVALDDRSLKIKNRIDDAARMAEEAQALLATYERKQRDAAEEAETILDNARREAQRLTAEAKAELERTLKRREVQAMERIAQAEQAAVAEVRAKAVDVAIEATRKLMVERLTPSQADALIDTAIKELPTRLN
;
A
#
# COMPACT_ATOMS: atom_id res chain seq x y z
N MET A 1 31.78 -102.09 50.63
CA MET A 1 32.29 -101.01 51.51
C MET A 1 33.38 -100.23 50.77
N ALA A 2 33.04 -99.40 49.77
CA ALA A 2 34.05 -98.59 49.06
C ALA A 2 33.51 -97.38 48.26
N TRP A 3 32.22 -97.06 48.28
CA TRP A 3 31.67 -95.90 47.54
C TRP A 3 31.16 -94.76 48.44
N ALA A 4 31.16 -94.97 49.76
CA ALA A 4 30.79 -93.97 50.76
C ALA A 4 31.98 -93.12 51.27
N ALA A 5 33.19 -93.39 50.78
CA ALA A 5 34.41 -92.71 51.24
C ALA A 5 34.78 -91.48 50.39
N GLU A 6 34.34 -91.41 49.14
CA GLU A 6 34.77 -90.35 48.20
C GLU A 6 33.86 -89.12 48.22
N THR A 7 32.62 -89.25 48.72
CA THR A 7 31.70 -88.12 48.91
C THR A 7 31.89 -87.40 50.25
N ALA A 8 32.72 -87.92 51.15
CA ALA A 8 33.01 -87.30 52.44
C ALA A 8 34.12 -86.24 52.36
N GLU A 9 35.08 -86.38 51.42
CA GLU A 9 36.24 -85.48 51.32
C GLU A 9 35.87 -84.06 50.86
N HIS A 10 34.83 -83.93 50.04
CA HIS A 10 34.30 -82.63 49.59
C HIS A 10 33.37 -81.96 50.62
N ALA A 11 32.85 -82.70 51.60
CA ALA A 11 32.03 -82.15 52.68
C ALA A 11 32.87 -81.68 53.88
N THR A 12 34.10 -82.18 54.03
CA THR A 12 34.97 -81.88 55.19
C THR A 12 35.92 -80.69 55.00
N ALA A 13 35.99 -80.07 53.82
CA ALA A 13 36.81 -78.86 53.59
C ALA A 13 36.18 -77.55 54.14
N HIS A 14 34.92 -77.57 54.58
CA HIS A 14 34.21 -76.37 55.04
C HIS A 14 33.95 -76.31 56.56
N ALA A 15 34.44 -77.28 57.35
CA ALA A 15 33.97 -77.44 58.73
C ALA A 15 34.99 -77.22 59.86
N ALA A 16 36.28 -76.91 59.60
CA ALA A 16 37.20 -76.74 60.73
C ALA A 16 38.42 -75.85 60.42
N GLU A 17 38.21 -74.53 60.37
CA GLU A 17 39.10 -73.61 61.08
C GLU A 17 38.26 -72.53 61.76
N SER A 18 37.98 -72.73 63.05
CA SER A 18 37.75 -71.65 63.99
C SER A 18 39.09 -70.94 64.29
N GLY A 19 39.77 -70.49 63.23
CA GLY A 19 40.75 -69.43 63.29
C GLY A 19 39.98 -68.13 63.42
N SER A 20 40.42 -67.25 64.31
CA SER A 20 39.90 -65.89 64.46
C SER A 20 39.42 -65.33 63.12
N LEU A 21 38.20 -64.79 63.03
CA LEU A 21 37.68 -64.15 61.79
C LEU A 21 38.68 -63.15 61.18
N VAL A 22 39.65 -62.69 61.98
CA VAL A 22 40.72 -61.76 61.64
C VAL A 22 41.89 -62.41 60.85
N THR A 23 42.05 -63.74 60.84
CA THR A 23 43.10 -64.46 60.09
C THR A 23 42.65 -64.93 58.70
N ALA A 24 41.35 -64.94 58.45
CA ALA A 24 40.73 -65.22 57.15
C ALA A 24 41.06 -64.13 56.11
N PRO A 25 41.69 -64.44 54.96
CA PRO A 25 41.97 -63.47 53.89
C PRO A 25 40.71 -62.76 53.38
N GLU A 26 39.59 -63.48 53.32
CA GLU A 26 38.28 -62.98 52.93
C GLU A 26 37.75 -61.86 53.83
N PHE A 27 38.14 -61.83 55.13
CA PHE A 27 37.75 -60.76 56.05
C PHE A 27 38.45 -59.44 55.71
N TRP A 28 39.74 -59.47 55.40
CA TRP A 28 40.48 -58.28 54.96
C TRP A 28 40.05 -57.79 53.58
N VAL A 29 39.69 -58.71 52.67
CA VAL A 29 39.07 -58.35 51.38
C VAL A 29 37.70 -57.69 51.58
N ALA A 30 36.87 -58.21 52.48
CA ALA A 30 35.57 -57.62 52.81
C ALA A 30 35.72 -56.22 53.43
N ILE A 31 36.70 -56.00 54.33
CA ILE A 31 37.02 -54.68 54.89
C ILE A 31 37.51 -53.74 53.78
N GLY A 32 38.39 -54.19 52.90
CA GLY A 32 38.88 -53.41 51.77
C GLY A 32 37.75 -52.99 50.82
N LEU A 33 36.83 -53.91 50.50
CA LEU A 33 35.63 -53.65 49.71
C LEU A 33 34.70 -52.67 50.42
N ALA A 34 34.46 -52.83 51.73
CA ALA A 34 33.63 -51.93 52.51
C ALA A 34 34.19 -50.51 52.55
N LEU A 35 35.50 -50.36 52.77
CA LEU A 35 36.19 -49.06 52.72
C LEU A 35 36.12 -48.47 51.31
N PHE A 36 36.38 -49.24 50.26
CA PHE A 36 36.28 -48.77 48.88
C PHE A 36 34.87 -48.28 48.54
N VAL A 37 33.84 -49.06 48.87
CA VAL A 37 32.44 -48.69 48.66
C VAL A 37 32.08 -47.45 49.49
N PHE A 38 32.57 -47.32 50.71
CA PHE A 38 32.31 -46.16 51.54
C PHE A 38 32.93 -44.87 50.96
N PHE A 39 34.21 -44.90 50.57
CA PHE A 39 34.91 -43.73 50.04
C PHE A 39 34.48 -43.39 48.61
N VAL A 40 34.35 -44.38 47.72
CA VAL A 40 34.04 -44.17 46.30
C VAL A 40 32.53 -44.09 46.07
N GLY A 41 31.74 -44.91 46.76
CA GLY A 41 30.28 -44.99 46.57
C GLY A 41 29.58 -43.66 46.87
N LYS A 42 29.99 -42.94 47.92
CA LYS A 42 29.43 -41.60 48.20
C LYS A 42 29.73 -40.59 47.08
N ARG A 43 30.94 -40.61 46.53
CA ARG A 43 31.33 -39.71 45.43
C ARG A 43 30.60 -40.07 44.13
N ALA A 44 30.52 -41.37 43.82
CA ALA A 44 29.84 -41.89 42.64
C ALA A 44 28.33 -41.61 42.68
N TYR A 45 27.67 -41.86 43.82
CA TYR A 45 26.25 -41.57 44.00
C TYR A 45 25.93 -40.08 43.80
N ASN A 46 26.73 -39.20 44.40
CA ASN A 46 26.56 -37.76 44.23
C ASN A 46 26.78 -37.31 42.78
N LEU A 47 27.78 -37.85 42.08
CA LEU A 47 28.06 -37.49 40.68
C LEU A 47 26.91 -37.91 39.74
N VAL A 48 26.36 -39.10 39.95
CA VAL A 48 25.22 -39.61 39.17
C VAL A 48 23.96 -38.77 39.46
N GLY A 49 23.69 -38.45 40.73
CA GLY A 49 22.57 -37.58 41.10
C GLY A 49 22.65 -36.20 40.43
N VAL A 50 23.82 -35.55 40.50
CA VAL A 50 24.03 -34.25 39.84
C VAL A 50 23.87 -34.33 38.32
N ALA A 51 24.36 -35.40 37.67
CA ALA A 51 24.22 -35.58 36.23
C ALA A 51 22.76 -35.78 35.80
N LEU A 52 21.96 -36.52 36.60
CA LEU A 52 20.53 -36.70 36.35
C LEU A 52 19.75 -35.40 36.58
N ASP A 53 20.10 -34.63 37.61
CA ASP A 53 19.49 -33.34 37.89
C ASP A 53 19.78 -32.32 36.78
N ASP A 54 21.04 -32.22 36.33
CA ASP A 54 21.43 -31.36 35.21
C ASP A 54 20.68 -31.73 33.93
N ARG A 55 20.53 -33.03 33.64
CA ARG A 55 19.75 -33.50 32.49
C ARG A 55 18.27 -33.15 32.63
N SER A 56 17.69 -33.32 33.82
CA SER A 56 16.30 -33.01 34.11
C SER A 56 16.04 -31.51 33.95
N LEU A 57 16.93 -30.66 34.47
CA LEU A 57 16.88 -29.20 34.29
C LEU A 57 16.98 -28.81 32.81
N LYS A 58 17.91 -29.41 32.04
CA LYS A 58 18.03 -29.16 30.61
C LYS A 58 16.76 -29.55 29.84
N ILE A 59 16.15 -30.68 30.17
CA ILE A 59 14.89 -31.12 29.53
C ILE A 59 13.77 -30.14 29.89
N LYS A 60 13.67 -29.75 31.16
CA LYS A 60 12.65 -28.81 31.62
C LYS A 60 12.78 -27.46 30.93
N ASN A 61 13.99 -26.88 30.89
CA ASN A 61 14.26 -25.64 30.18
C ASN A 61 13.91 -25.72 28.69
N ARG A 62 14.22 -26.84 28.01
CA ARG A 62 13.86 -27.03 26.59
C ARG A 62 12.35 -27.09 26.38
N ILE A 63 11.60 -27.71 27.30
CA ILE A 63 10.14 -27.77 27.23
C ILE A 63 9.56 -26.37 27.48
N ASP A 64 10.07 -25.65 28.48
CA ASP A 64 9.63 -24.30 28.80
C ASP A 64 9.92 -23.32 27.64
N ASP A 65 11.10 -23.42 27.03
CA ASP A 65 11.47 -22.64 25.83
C ASP A 65 10.57 -22.98 24.65
N ALA A 66 10.27 -24.26 24.41
CA ALA A 66 9.38 -24.70 23.34
C ALA A 66 7.94 -24.22 23.56
N ALA A 67 7.45 -24.25 24.81
CA ALA A 67 6.15 -23.73 25.18
C ALA A 67 6.07 -22.21 24.95
N ARG A 68 7.10 -21.46 25.36
CA ARG A 68 7.20 -20.02 25.10
C ARG A 68 7.21 -19.71 23.60
N MET A 69 7.99 -20.44 22.81
CA MET A 69 8.02 -20.26 21.34
C MET A 69 6.67 -20.56 20.69
N ALA A 70 5.94 -21.57 21.19
CA ALA A 70 4.61 -21.88 20.69
C ALA A 70 3.61 -20.77 21.02
N GLU A 71 3.66 -20.22 22.24
CA GLU A 71 2.83 -19.09 22.65
C GLU A 71 3.13 -17.83 21.81
N GLU A 72 4.41 -17.50 21.62
CA GLU A 72 4.84 -16.38 20.77
C GLU A 72 4.38 -16.57 19.31
N ALA A 73 4.47 -17.78 18.75
CA ALA A 73 4.00 -18.09 17.41
C ALA A 73 2.48 -17.93 17.27
N GLN A 74 1.71 -18.38 18.28
CA GLN A 74 0.26 -18.20 18.32
C GLN A 74 -0.13 -16.72 18.43
N ALA A 75 0.54 -15.96 19.29
CA ALA A 75 0.33 -14.52 19.43
C ALA A 75 0.67 -13.77 18.12
N LEU A 76 1.75 -14.18 17.46
CA LEU A 76 2.16 -13.62 16.18
C LEU A 76 1.12 -13.91 15.09
N LEU A 77 0.65 -15.16 15.00
CA LEU A 77 -0.40 -15.56 14.05
C LEU A 77 -1.67 -14.71 14.23
N ALA A 78 -2.16 -14.59 15.47
CA ALA A 78 -3.34 -13.78 15.78
C ALA A 78 -3.14 -12.30 15.42
N THR A 79 -1.91 -11.78 15.57
CA THR A 79 -1.56 -10.41 15.17
C THR A 79 -1.57 -10.26 13.64
N TYR A 80 -1.03 -11.23 12.89
CA TYR A 80 -1.05 -11.21 11.43
C TYR A 80 -2.46 -11.34 10.86
N GLU A 81 -3.29 -12.23 11.42
CA GLU A 81 -4.70 -12.36 11.01
C GLU A 81 -5.48 -11.06 11.26
N ARG A 82 -5.23 -10.39 12.38
CA ARG A 82 -5.81 -9.07 12.66
C ARG A 82 -5.35 -8.04 11.64
N LYS A 83 -4.03 -7.92 11.43
CA LYS A 83 -3.45 -7.00 10.43
C LYS A 83 -3.98 -7.27 9.02
N GLN A 84 -4.20 -8.53 8.65
CA GLN A 84 -4.74 -8.89 7.36
C GLN A 84 -6.19 -8.41 7.21
N ARG A 85 -7.03 -8.59 8.24
CA ARG A 85 -8.41 -8.08 8.25
C ARG A 85 -8.44 -6.56 8.19
N ASP A 86 -7.65 -5.89 9.04
CA ASP A 86 -7.58 -4.43 9.10
C ASP A 86 -7.12 -3.87 7.74
N ALA A 87 -6.11 -4.48 7.11
CA ALA A 87 -5.64 -4.07 5.79
C ALA A 87 -6.68 -4.30 4.68
N ALA A 88 -7.50 -5.35 4.77
CA ALA A 88 -8.59 -5.59 3.83
C ALA A 88 -9.69 -4.52 3.98
N GLU A 89 -10.08 -4.21 5.21
CA GLU A 89 -11.07 -3.16 5.50
C GLU A 89 -10.57 -1.77 5.06
N GLU A 90 -9.30 -1.46 5.30
CA GLU A 90 -8.69 -0.21 4.85
C GLU A 90 -8.64 -0.14 3.32
N ALA A 91 -8.30 -1.23 2.64
CA ALA A 91 -8.34 -1.29 1.18
C ALA A 91 -9.76 -1.07 0.62
N GLU A 92 -10.78 -1.69 1.22
CA GLU A 92 -12.19 -1.46 0.84
C GLU A 92 -12.59 0.01 1.05
N THR A 93 -12.18 0.60 2.17
CA THR A 93 -12.43 2.01 2.49
C THR A 93 -11.75 2.94 1.47
N ILE A 94 -10.50 2.66 1.09
CA ILE A 94 -9.79 3.41 0.05
C ILE A 94 -10.54 3.31 -1.28
N LEU A 95 -11.00 2.12 -1.66
CA LEU A 95 -11.74 1.92 -2.91
C LEU A 95 -13.09 2.65 -2.91
N ASP A 96 -13.83 2.61 -1.80
CA ASP A 96 -15.10 3.33 -1.69
C ASP A 96 -14.89 4.85 -1.77
N ASN A 97 -13.90 5.38 -1.04
CA ASN A 97 -13.54 6.80 -1.10
C ASN A 97 -13.10 7.23 -2.50
N ALA A 98 -12.27 6.42 -3.17
CA ALA A 98 -11.84 6.70 -4.54
C ALA A 98 -13.02 6.72 -5.51
N ARG A 99 -13.99 5.80 -5.37
CA ARG A 99 -15.21 5.78 -6.20
C ARG A 99 -16.08 7.00 -5.96
N ARG A 100 -16.33 7.37 -4.70
CA ARG A 100 -17.10 8.56 -4.33
C ARG A 100 -16.45 9.83 -4.90
N GLU A 101 -15.14 9.95 -4.74
CA GLU A 101 -14.40 11.11 -5.23
C GLU A 101 -14.38 11.17 -6.76
N ALA A 102 -14.20 10.03 -7.44
CA ALA A 102 -14.31 9.97 -8.90
C ALA A 102 -15.70 10.38 -9.40
N GLN A 103 -16.77 9.95 -8.72
CA GLN A 103 -18.14 10.35 -9.05
C GLN A 103 -18.36 11.86 -8.83
N ARG A 104 -17.87 12.39 -7.70
CA ARG A 104 -17.94 13.82 -7.38
C ARG A 104 -17.21 14.67 -8.41
N LEU A 105 -15.96 14.31 -8.74
CA LEU A 105 -15.15 14.99 -9.76
C LEU A 105 -15.80 14.91 -11.14
N THR A 106 -16.37 13.76 -11.51
CA THR A 106 -17.06 13.60 -12.79
C THR A 106 -18.30 14.49 -12.87
N ALA A 107 -19.09 14.56 -11.80
CA ALA A 107 -20.27 15.42 -11.74
C ALA A 107 -19.89 16.91 -11.81
N GLU A 108 -18.86 17.32 -11.07
CA GLU A 108 -18.34 18.68 -11.08
C GLU A 108 -17.78 19.07 -12.46
N ALA A 109 -16.98 18.19 -13.07
CA ALA A 109 -16.42 18.39 -14.41
C ALA A 109 -17.52 18.50 -15.48
N LYS A 110 -18.57 17.68 -15.40
CA LYS A 110 -19.73 17.78 -16.31
C LYS A 110 -20.45 19.12 -16.16
N ALA A 111 -20.73 19.54 -14.94
CA ALA A 111 -21.38 20.81 -14.68
C ALA A 111 -20.55 22.00 -15.19
N GLU A 112 -19.23 21.97 -14.99
CA GLU A 112 -18.34 23.03 -15.48
C GLU A 112 -18.21 23.01 -17.01
N LEU A 113 -18.18 21.83 -17.61
CA LEU A 113 -18.20 21.69 -19.07
C LEU A 113 -19.47 22.28 -19.67
N GLU A 114 -20.64 21.96 -19.11
CA GLU A 114 -21.93 22.52 -19.56
C GLU A 114 -21.96 24.05 -19.46
N ARG A 115 -21.47 24.62 -18.34
CA ARG A 115 -21.34 26.08 -18.19
C ARG A 115 -20.43 26.69 -19.24
N THR A 116 -19.29 26.05 -19.49
CA THR A 116 -18.32 26.54 -20.48
C THR A 116 -18.87 26.44 -21.90
N LEU A 117 -19.57 25.35 -22.24
CA LEU A 117 -20.24 25.20 -23.53
C LEU A 117 -21.32 26.26 -23.72
N LYS A 118 -22.18 26.49 -22.73
CA LYS A 118 -23.22 27.52 -22.81
C LYS A 118 -22.64 28.92 -22.97
N ARG A 119 -21.55 29.23 -22.26
CA ARG A 119 -20.83 30.51 -22.43
C ARG A 119 -20.26 30.65 -23.84
N ARG A 120 -19.68 29.58 -24.39
CA ARG A 120 -19.15 29.57 -25.76
C ARG A 120 -20.26 29.70 -26.81
N GLU A 121 -21.40 29.08 -26.58
CA GLU A 121 -22.58 29.20 -27.43
C GLU A 121 -23.06 30.65 -27.49
N VAL A 122 -23.24 31.31 -26.34
CA VAL A 122 -23.61 32.73 -26.29
C VAL A 122 -22.58 33.60 -27.02
N GLN A 123 -21.28 33.39 -26.78
CA GLN A 123 -20.23 34.13 -27.49
C GLN A 123 -20.25 33.90 -29.00
N ALA A 124 -20.56 32.67 -29.45
CA ALA A 124 -20.69 32.37 -30.87
C ALA A 124 -21.91 33.06 -31.48
N MET A 125 -23.06 33.04 -30.78
CA MET A 125 -24.26 33.75 -31.21
C MET A 125 -24.04 35.27 -31.29
N GLU A 126 -23.37 35.86 -30.31
CA GLU A 126 -23.01 37.29 -30.32
C GLU A 126 -22.10 37.63 -31.51
N ARG A 127 -21.11 36.78 -31.81
CA ARG A 127 -20.23 36.96 -32.99
C ARG A 127 -20.99 36.85 -34.30
N ILE A 128 -21.93 35.91 -34.42
CA ILE A 128 -22.79 35.76 -35.59
C ILE A 128 -23.63 37.02 -35.77
N ALA A 129 -24.29 37.49 -34.71
CA ALA A 129 -25.11 38.71 -34.78
C ALA A 129 -24.29 39.95 -35.18
N GLN A 130 -23.06 40.09 -34.64
CA GLN A 130 -22.14 41.16 -35.04
C GLN A 130 -21.74 41.03 -36.52
N ALA A 131 -21.43 39.83 -36.99
CA ALA A 131 -21.07 39.57 -38.37
C ALA A 131 -22.25 39.84 -39.33
N GLU A 132 -23.47 39.49 -38.95
CA GLU A 132 -24.69 39.80 -39.71
C GLU A 132 -24.90 41.32 -39.84
N GLN A 133 -24.77 42.05 -38.73
CA GLN A 133 -24.86 43.52 -38.76
C GLN A 133 -23.80 44.15 -39.65
N ALA A 134 -22.55 43.67 -39.56
CA ALA A 134 -21.46 44.12 -40.41
C ALA A 134 -21.72 43.83 -41.89
N ALA A 135 -22.18 42.61 -42.23
CA ALA A 135 -22.51 42.23 -43.60
C ALA A 135 -23.66 43.07 -44.18
N VAL A 136 -24.71 43.33 -43.40
CA VAL A 136 -25.82 44.21 -43.82
C VAL A 136 -25.32 45.64 -44.07
N ALA A 137 -24.45 46.16 -43.20
CA ALA A 137 -23.84 47.47 -43.39
C ALA A 137 -22.98 47.54 -44.66
N GLU A 138 -22.18 46.49 -44.92
CA GLU A 138 -21.35 46.38 -46.12
C GLU A 138 -22.19 46.33 -47.41
N VAL A 139 -23.26 45.53 -47.44
CA VAL A 139 -24.18 45.47 -48.59
C VAL A 139 -24.84 46.82 -48.85
N ARG A 140 -25.27 47.53 -47.80
CA ARG A 140 -25.84 48.88 -47.93
C ARG A 140 -24.82 49.88 -48.47
N ALA A 141 -23.60 49.87 -47.93
CA ALA A 141 -22.52 50.74 -48.42
C ALA A 141 -22.26 50.48 -49.91
N LYS A 142 -22.17 49.20 -50.31
CA LYS A 142 -21.95 48.83 -51.71
C LYS A 142 -23.10 49.26 -52.62
N ALA A 143 -24.34 49.14 -52.16
CA ALA A 143 -25.50 49.62 -52.91
C ALA A 143 -25.50 51.14 -53.09
N VAL A 144 -25.11 51.89 -52.05
CA VAL A 144 -24.94 53.35 -52.12
C VAL A 144 -23.85 53.73 -53.11
N ASP A 145 -22.71 53.05 -53.08
CA ASP A 145 -21.62 53.29 -54.03
C ASP A 145 -22.07 53.07 -55.48
N VAL A 146 -22.77 51.96 -55.75
CA VAL A 146 -23.31 51.64 -57.08
C VAL A 146 -24.34 52.69 -57.51
N ALA A 147 -25.23 53.12 -56.61
CA ALA A 147 -26.22 54.14 -56.91
C ALA A 147 -25.58 55.51 -57.23
N ILE A 148 -24.53 55.90 -56.49
CA ILE A 148 -23.76 57.13 -56.76
C ILE A 148 -23.05 57.02 -58.11
N GLU A 149 -22.45 55.86 -58.43
CA GLU A 149 -21.80 55.64 -59.71
C GLU A 149 -22.78 55.71 -60.88
N ALA A 150 -23.96 55.07 -60.76
CA ALA A 150 -25.00 55.14 -61.77
C ALA A 150 -25.54 56.57 -61.94
N THR A 151 -25.76 57.29 -60.84
CA THR A 151 -26.20 58.69 -60.86
C THR A 151 -25.17 59.58 -61.54
N ARG A 152 -23.88 59.39 -61.24
CA ARG A 152 -22.78 60.10 -61.90
C ARG A 152 -22.79 59.85 -63.42
N LYS A 153 -22.94 58.60 -63.86
CA LYS A 153 -23.02 58.25 -65.30
C LYS A 153 -24.24 58.91 -65.96
N LEU A 154 -25.41 58.82 -65.34
CA LEU A 154 -26.65 59.42 -65.85
C LEU A 154 -26.55 60.96 -65.92
N MET A 155 -25.95 61.60 -64.91
CA MET A 155 -25.71 63.05 -64.93
C MET A 155 -24.81 63.43 -66.10
N VAL A 156 -23.69 62.74 -66.31
CA VAL A 156 -22.78 63.03 -67.43
C VAL A 156 -23.45 62.85 -68.79
N GLU A 157 -24.30 61.83 -68.96
CA GLU A 157 -25.03 61.59 -70.21
C GLU A 157 -26.14 62.61 -70.49
N ARG A 158 -26.72 63.22 -69.45
CA ARG A 158 -27.89 64.12 -69.57
C ARG A 158 -27.54 65.60 -69.38
N LEU A 159 -26.33 65.94 -68.93
CA LEU A 159 -25.94 67.32 -68.69
C LEU A 159 -25.78 68.07 -70.02
N THR A 160 -26.62 69.09 -70.22
CA THR A 160 -26.46 70.04 -71.33
C THR A 160 -25.67 71.27 -70.87
N PRO A 161 -24.97 71.99 -71.77
CA PRO A 161 -24.19 73.17 -71.40
C PRO A 161 -24.99 74.24 -70.65
N SER A 162 -26.26 74.47 -71.03
CA SER A 162 -27.12 75.46 -70.36
C SER A 162 -27.51 75.07 -68.93
N GLN A 163 -27.68 73.77 -68.66
CA GLN A 163 -27.96 73.27 -67.31
C GLN A 163 -26.73 73.35 -66.41
N ALA A 164 -25.53 73.13 -66.97
CA ALA A 164 -24.27 73.28 -66.24
C ALA A 164 -24.03 74.73 -65.81
N ASP A 165 -24.26 75.69 -66.70
CA ASP A 165 -24.12 77.13 -66.39
C ASP A 165 -25.11 77.57 -65.30
N ALA A 166 -26.38 77.12 -65.37
CA ALA A 166 -27.39 77.41 -64.34
C ALA A 166 -27.03 76.81 -62.95
N LEU A 167 -26.40 75.64 -62.91
CA LEU A 167 -25.88 75.01 -61.69
C LEU A 167 -24.73 75.84 -61.07
N ILE A 168 -23.83 76.37 -61.91
CA ILE A 168 -22.73 77.24 -61.47
C ILE A 168 -23.28 78.54 -60.86
N ASP A 169 -24.21 79.20 -61.53
CA ASP A 169 -24.84 80.42 -61.02
C ASP A 169 -25.59 80.20 -59.70
N THR A 170 -26.22 79.03 -59.54
CA THR A 170 -26.91 78.65 -58.30
C THR A 170 -25.90 78.40 -57.17
N ALA A 171 -24.79 77.70 -57.44
CA ALA A 171 -23.73 77.49 -56.45
C ALA A 171 -23.08 78.81 -56.02
N ILE A 172 -22.88 79.76 -56.96
CA ILE A 172 -22.39 81.10 -56.67
C ILE A 172 -23.34 81.87 -55.74
N LYS A 173 -24.65 81.72 -55.92
CA LYS A 173 -25.67 82.31 -55.04
C LYS A 173 -25.74 81.68 -53.64
N GLU A 174 -25.42 80.40 -53.49
CA GLU A 174 -25.49 79.72 -52.19
C GLU A 174 -24.25 79.91 -51.30
N LEU A 175 -23.08 80.22 -51.88
CA LEU A 175 -21.82 80.47 -51.17
C LEU A 175 -21.91 81.43 -49.96
N PRO A 176 -22.62 82.58 -50.02
CA PRO A 176 -22.74 83.51 -48.89
C PRO A 176 -23.50 82.94 -47.69
N THR A 177 -24.36 81.94 -47.91
CA THR A 177 -25.25 81.40 -46.87
C THR A 177 -24.59 80.29 -46.07
N ARG A 178 -23.53 79.66 -46.60
CA ARG A 178 -22.76 78.59 -45.92
C ARG A 178 -21.45 79.07 -45.28
N LEU A 179 -21.12 80.35 -45.44
CA LEU A 179 -19.93 81.00 -44.87
C LEU A 179 -20.24 81.89 -43.66
N ASN A 180 -21.50 81.90 -43.19
CA ASN A 180 -21.91 82.39 -41.87
C ASN A 180 -22.16 81.20 -40.93
#